data_AF-A0A9W4WML6-F1
#
_entry.id   AF-A0A9W4WML6-F1
#
_cell.length_a   1.000
_cell.length_b   1.000
_cell.length_c   1.000
_cell.angle_alpha   90.00
_cell.angle_beta   90.00
_cell.angle_gamma   90.00
#
_symmetry.space_group_name_H-M   'P 1'
#
loop_
_entity.id
_entity.type
_entity.pdbx_description
1 polymer ?
#
loop_
_entity_poly.entity_id
_entity_poly.type
_entity_poly.pdbx_seq_one_letter_code
_entity_poly.pdbx_strand_id
1 'polypeptide(L)'
;MDFCHCISKLLQTLTHVPVLQIGSDVFVDTALIIEELERRNGSDKSDRGLGLSMAWLCGQTATFLWLRSVHHCKEPSTPKFFSSKELLEDRSSLIGSPINQKNSYLIDQIRSNLEWIELQLSGDREWFFDTPYPSIADTHVAMNVWFLDFIKGANEITKPDLYPKTYSWLDRFLKYIKIEWI
;
A
#
# COMPACT_ATOMS: atom_id res chain seq x y z
N MET A 1 2.33 -19.45 31.91
CA MET A 1 2.88 -19.26 30.55
C MET A 1 2.60 -17.81 30.20
N ASP A 2 3.62 -16.95 30.20
CA ASP A 2 3.41 -15.50 30.14
C ASP A 2 2.84 -15.06 28.80
N PHE A 3 1.88 -14.14 28.85
CA PHE A 3 1.20 -13.56 27.70
C PHE A 3 2.20 -12.99 26.68
N CYS A 4 3.24 -12.30 27.15
CA CYS A 4 4.32 -11.78 26.31
C CYS A 4 5.13 -12.88 25.61
N HIS A 5 5.30 -14.04 26.24
CA HIS A 5 6.01 -15.17 25.66
C HIS A 5 5.19 -15.82 24.53
N CYS A 6 3.86 -15.87 24.68
CA CYS A 6 2.95 -16.39 23.64
C CYS A 6 2.94 -15.48 22.41
N ILE A 7 2.86 -14.15 22.60
CA ILE A 7 2.88 -13.18 21.49
C ILE A 7 4.20 -13.19 20.75
N SER A 8 5.34 -13.24 21.46
CA SER A 8 6.65 -13.35 20.81
C SER A 8 6.74 -14.61 19.92
N LYS A 9 6.21 -15.74 20.39
CA LYS A 9 6.12 -16.98 19.60
C LYS A 9 5.22 -16.84 18.38
N LEU A 10 4.09 -16.16 18.53
CA LEU A 10 3.13 -15.93 17.45
C LEU A 10 3.74 -15.00 16.39
N LEU A 11 4.34 -13.88 16.80
CA LEU A 11 5.03 -12.94 15.92
C LEU A 11 6.21 -13.57 15.17
N GLN A 12 6.96 -14.50 15.79
CA GLN A 12 8.04 -15.23 15.12
C GLN A 12 7.56 -16.11 13.95
N THR A 13 6.28 -16.51 13.94
CA THR A 13 5.69 -17.27 12.84
C THR A 13 5.02 -16.40 11.78
N LEU A 14 4.79 -15.11 12.07
CA LEU A 14 4.16 -14.20 11.14
C LEU A 14 5.20 -13.65 10.16
N THR A 15 4.95 -13.90 8.87
CA THR A 15 5.79 -13.43 7.77
C THR A 15 5.34 -12.07 7.23
N HIS A 16 4.19 -11.57 7.70
CA HIS A 16 3.56 -10.35 7.20
C HIS A 16 3.32 -9.37 8.36
N VAL A 17 3.62 -8.10 8.07
CA VAL A 17 3.34 -6.94 8.92
C VAL A 17 2.55 -5.93 8.09
N PRO A 18 1.68 -5.09 8.68
CA PRO A 18 1.44 -4.88 10.11
C PRO A 18 0.54 -5.94 10.79
N VAL A 19 0.56 -5.94 12.12
CA VAL A 19 -0.29 -6.75 13.00
C VAL A 19 -0.97 -5.82 14.00
N LEU A 20 -2.28 -6.01 14.24
CA LEU A 20 -3.02 -5.31 15.28
C LEU A 20 -3.37 -6.30 16.39
N GLN A 21 -3.08 -5.93 17.63
CA GLN A 21 -3.49 -6.70 18.79
C GLN A 21 -4.45 -5.89 19.65
N ILE A 22 -5.60 -6.49 19.99
CA ILE A 22 -6.56 -5.91 20.95
C ILE A 22 -6.90 -6.96 21.99
N GLY A 23 -6.44 -6.75 23.22
CA GLY A 23 -6.59 -7.75 24.28
C GLY A 23 -5.91 -9.06 23.87
N SER A 24 -6.68 -10.16 23.89
CA SER A 24 -6.22 -11.50 23.47
C SER A 24 -6.33 -11.78 21.97
N ASP A 25 -6.93 -10.88 21.19
CA ASP A 25 -7.16 -11.08 19.76
C ASP A 25 -6.03 -10.46 18.93
N VAL A 26 -5.54 -11.20 17.94
CA VAL A 26 -4.47 -10.78 17.02
C VAL A 26 -5.02 -10.80 15.60
N PHE A 27 -5.04 -9.64 14.96
CA PHE A 27 -5.47 -9.43 13.58
C PHE A 27 -4.23 -9.29 12.70
N VAL A 28 -4.15 -10.16 11.70
CA VAL A 28 -3.08 -10.21 10.70
C VAL A 28 -3.72 -9.87 9.36
N ASP A 29 -3.04 -9.08 8.53
CA ASP A 29 -3.53 -8.49 7.27
C ASP A 29 -4.19 -7.11 7.45
N THR A 30 -3.80 -6.16 6.60
CA THR A 30 -4.26 -4.76 6.68
C THR A 30 -5.76 -4.64 6.42
N ALA A 31 -6.34 -5.47 5.54
CA ALA A 31 -7.77 -5.45 5.27
C ALA A 31 -8.58 -5.90 6.51
N LEU A 32 -8.11 -6.95 7.20
CA LEU A 32 -8.73 -7.42 8.44
C LEU A 32 -8.57 -6.41 9.59
N ILE A 33 -7.39 -5.79 9.68
CA ILE A 33 -7.13 -4.72 10.65
C ILE A 33 -8.08 -3.55 10.44
N ILE A 34 -8.19 -3.04 9.20
CA ILE A 34 -9.06 -1.90 8.89
C ILE A 34 -10.52 -2.27 9.12
N GLU A 35 -10.96 -3.47 8.72
CA GLU A 35 -12.33 -3.92 8.96
C GLU A 35 -12.67 -3.97 10.46
N GLU A 36 -11.75 -4.46 11.30
CA GLU A 36 -11.98 -4.51 12.75
C GLU A 36 -12.06 -3.11 13.36
N LEU A 37 -11.23 -2.17 12.87
CA LEU A 37 -11.28 -0.77 13.30
C LEU A 37 -12.60 -0.09 12.86
N GLU A 38 -13.04 -0.32 11.62
CA GLU A 38 -14.32 0.15 11.10
C GLU A 38 -15.51 -0.40 11.89
N ARG A 39 -15.48 -1.71 12.19
CA ARG A 39 -16.53 -2.38 12.98
C ARG A 39 -16.71 -1.76 14.36
N ARG A 40 -15.62 -1.32 15.00
CA ARG A 40 -15.64 -0.70 16.34
C ARG A 40 -16.08 0.75 16.33
N ASN A 41 -15.78 1.48 15.25
CA ASN A 41 -16.04 2.92 15.15
C ASN A 41 -17.35 3.27 14.41
N GLY A 42 -18.02 2.29 13.80
CA GLY A 42 -19.35 2.45 13.23
C GLY A 42 -19.36 3.21 11.88
N SER A 43 -18.37 2.97 11.02
CA SER A 43 -18.33 3.58 9.68
C SER A 43 -19.47 3.09 8.77
N ASP A 44 -19.78 3.89 7.75
CA ASP A 44 -20.68 3.49 6.66
C ASP A 44 -20.09 2.27 5.93
N LYS A 45 -20.94 1.30 5.61
CA LYS A 45 -20.57 0.00 5.00
C LYS A 45 -21.02 -0.12 3.56
N SER A 46 -21.58 0.96 2.99
CA SER A 46 -22.20 0.97 1.66
C SER A 46 -21.26 0.51 0.54
N ASP A 47 -19.95 0.72 0.69
CA ASP A 47 -18.92 0.35 -0.29
C ASP A 47 -18.04 -0.85 0.12
N ARG A 48 -18.35 -1.52 1.24
CA ARG A 48 -17.48 -2.54 1.86
C ARG A 48 -16.97 -3.61 0.90
N GLY A 49 -17.86 -4.15 0.06
CA GLY A 49 -17.49 -5.19 -0.91
C GLY A 49 -16.51 -4.70 -1.98
N LEU A 50 -16.71 -3.47 -2.47
CA LEU A 50 -15.80 -2.83 -3.41
C LEU A 50 -14.48 -2.46 -2.73
N GLY A 51 -14.55 -1.98 -1.49
CA GLY A 51 -13.39 -1.69 -0.66
C GLY A 51 -12.47 -2.89 -0.44
N LEU A 52 -13.04 -4.06 -0.08
CA LEU A 52 -12.28 -5.31 0.06
C LEU A 52 -11.71 -5.79 -1.29
N SER A 53 -12.44 -5.57 -2.39
CA SER A 53 -11.94 -5.90 -3.73
C SER A 53 -10.73 -5.03 -4.10
N MET A 54 -10.76 -3.74 -3.74
CA MET A 54 -9.63 -2.84 -3.89
C MET A 54 -8.45 -3.23 -3.00
N ALA A 55 -8.71 -3.62 -1.75
CA ALA A 55 -7.67 -4.13 -0.85
C ALA A 55 -6.92 -5.32 -1.46
N TRP A 56 -7.67 -6.28 -2.02
CA TRP A 56 -7.10 -7.44 -2.69
C TRP A 56 -6.31 -7.05 -3.95
N LEU A 57 -6.89 -6.20 -4.80
CA LEU A 57 -6.23 -5.74 -6.03
C LEU A 57 -4.92 -5.04 -5.69
N CYS A 58 -4.94 -4.07 -4.78
CA CYS A 58 -3.77 -3.34 -4.31
C CYS A 58 -2.73 -4.27 -3.67
N GLY A 59 -3.15 -5.27 -2.90
CA GLY A 59 -2.23 -6.26 -2.32
C GLY A 59 -1.52 -7.10 -3.38
N GLN A 60 -2.25 -7.53 -4.43
CA GLN A 60 -1.73 -8.40 -5.50
C GLN A 60 -0.91 -7.65 -6.55
N THR A 61 -1.39 -6.50 -7.02
CA THR A 61 -0.76 -5.79 -8.14
C THR A 61 0.27 -4.80 -7.64
N ALA A 62 -0.02 -4.05 -6.59
CA ALA A 62 0.71 -2.85 -6.31
C ALA A 62 1.95 -3.17 -5.45
N THR A 63 1.80 -3.81 -4.27
CA THR A 63 2.94 -4.14 -3.38
C THR A 63 4.07 -4.94 -4.06
N PHE A 64 3.75 -5.96 -4.87
CA PHE A 64 4.76 -6.78 -5.55
C PHE A 64 5.43 -6.04 -6.72
N LEU A 65 4.70 -5.23 -7.48
CA LEU A 65 5.29 -4.42 -8.55
C LEU A 65 6.18 -3.31 -7.96
N TRP A 66 5.76 -2.66 -6.87
CA TRP A 66 6.55 -1.61 -6.23
C TRP A 66 7.86 -2.14 -5.66
N LEU A 67 7.84 -3.27 -4.97
CA LEU A 67 9.07 -3.86 -4.43
C LEU A 67 10.07 -4.21 -5.55
N ARG A 68 9.58 -4.72 -6.68
CA ARG A 68 10.42 -4.94 -7.88
C ARG A 68 10.94 -3.65 -8.49
N SER A 69 10.16 -2.56 -8.43
CA SER A 69 10.58 -1.25 -8.94
C SER A 69 11.76 -0.68 -8.17
N VAL A 70 11.86 -0.93 -6.86
CA VAL A 70 12.97 -0.40 -6.06
C VAL A 70 14.33 -0.91 -6.54
N HIS A 71 14.43 -2.16 -7.00
CA HIS A 71 15.70 -2.69 -7.52
C HIS A 71 16.11 -2.09 -8.87
N HIS A 72 15.15 -1.53 -9.60
CA HIS A 72 15.41 -0.88 -10.88
C HIS A 72 15.53 0.64 -10.75
N CYS A 73 15.17 1.18 -9.57
CA CYS A 73 15.37 2.58 -9.24
C CYS A 73 16.86 2.91 -9.10
N LYS A 74 17.30 3.96 -9.79
CA LYS A 74 18.67 4.47 -9.73
C LYS A 74 18.79 5.80 -9.00
N GLU A 75 17.70 6.25 -8.37
CA GLU A 75 17.65 7.54 -7.71
C GLU A 75 18.51 7.54 -6.44
N PRO A 76 19.49 8.46 -6.30
CA PRO A 76 20.37 8.50 -5.14
C PRO A 76 19.64 8.67 -3.79
N SER A 77 18.44 9.25 -3.79
CA SER A 77 17.64 9.43 -2.58
C SER A 77 16.88 8.18 -2.12
N THR A 78 16.84 7.11 -2.92
CA THR A 78 16.17 5.87 -2.52
C THR A 78 16.93 5.24 -1.33
N PRO A 79 16.23 4.86 -0.24
CA PRO A 79 16.89 4.30 0.93
C PRO A 79 17.72 3.05 0.58
N LYS A 80 19.01 3.07 0.92
CA LYS A 80 19.97 1.97 0.62
C LYS A 80 19.54 0.62 1.18
N PHE A 81 18.73 0.61 2.25
CA PHE A 81 18.15 -0.59 2.83
C PHE A 81 17.42 -1.46 1.80
N PHE A 82 16.74 -0.84 0.82
CA PHE A 82 16.03 -1.58 -0.22
C PHE A 82 16.93 -2.33 -1.21
N SER A 83 18.22 -2.00 -1.24
CA SER A 83 19.24 -2.71 -2.04
C SER A 83 20.10 -3.65 -1.19
N SER A 84 19.79 -3.81 0.11
CA SER A 84 20.51 -4.75 0.97
C SER A 84 20.31 -6.19 0.53
N LYS A 85 21.35 -7.00 0.71
CA LYS A 85 21.32 -8.42 0.34
C LYS A 85 20.31 -9.18 1.19
N GLU A 86 20.24 -8.85 2.47
CA GLU A 86 19.36 -9.47 3.46
C GLU A 86 17.89 -9.27 3.06
N LEU A 87 17.50 -8.05 2.69
CA LEU A 87 16.13 -7.77 2.25
C LEU A 87 15.81 -8.48 0.92
N LEU A 88 16.77 -8.48 -0.01
CA LEU A 88 16.64 -9.14 -1.30
C LEU A 88 16.38 -10.64 -1.17
N GLU A 89 17.17 -11.33 -0.34
CA GLU A 89 17.04 -12.77 -0.09
C GLU A 89 15.74 -13.09 0.64
N ASP A 90 15.44 -12.35 1.70
CA ASP A 90 14.22 -12.50 2.51
C ASP A 90 12.96 -12.35 1.64
N ARG A 91 12.89 -11.28 0.85
CA ARG A 91 11.72 -11.02 0.00
C ARG A 91 11.66 -11.96 -1.21
N SER A 92 12.80 -12.39 -1.77
CA SER A 92 12.80 -13.38 -2.85
C SER A 92 12.26 -14.74 -2.38
N SER A 93 12.58 -15.11 -1.13
CA SER A 93 12.03 -16.29 -0.46
C SER A 93 10.51 -16.16 -0.27
N LEU A 94 10.05 -15.00 0.23
CA LEU A 94 8.62 -14.73 0.43
C LEU A 94 7.80 -14.81 -0.86
N ILE A 95 8.34 -14.28 -1.96
CA ILE A 95 7.66 -14.27 -3.28
C ILE A 95 7.80 -15.62 -3.99
N GLY A 96 8.80 -16.42 -3.64
CA GLY A 96 9.16 -17.65 -4.37
C GLY A 96 9.80 -17.37 -5.73
N SER A 97 10.29 -16.15 -5.97
CA SER A 97 11.03 -15.79 -7.19
C SER A 97 12.04 -14.66 -6.92
N PRO A 98 13.15 -14.58 -7.68
CA PRO A 98 14.11 -13.50 -7.52
C PRO A 98 13.50 -12.13 -7.85
N ILE A 99 13.61 -11.17 -6.92
CA ILE A 99 13.04 -9.82 -7.12
C ILE A 99 13.87 -8.98 -8.09
N ASN A 100 15.17 -9.26 -8.16
CA ASN A 100 16.08 -8.61 -9.11
C ASN A 100 15.88 -9.08 -10.56
N GLN A 101 14.94 -10.00 -10.81
CA GLN A 101 14.65 -10.44 -12.17
C GLN A 101 14.09 -9.28 -12.98
N LYS A 102 14.79 -8.96 -14.07
CA LYS A 102 14.41 -7.87 -14.97
C LYS A 102 13.01 -8.14 -15.54
N ASN A 103 12.08 -7.22 -15.27
CA ASN A 103 10.75 -7.22 -15.88
C ASN A 103 10.62 -6.01 -16.82
N SER A 104 10.70 -6.26 -18.14
CA SER A 104 10.62 -5.20 -19.15
C SER A 104 9.27 -4.45 -19.16
N TYR A 105 8.21 -5.04 -18.62
CA TYR A 105 6.87 -4.46 -18.59
C TYR A 105 6.54 -3.77 -17.26
N LEU A 106 7.50 -3.66 -16.33
CA LEU A 106 7.24 -3.14 -14.99
C LEU A 106 6.72 -1.70 -15.02
N ILE A 107 7.42 -0.82 -15.73
CA ILE A 107 7.05 0.58 -15.86
C ILE A 107 5.69 0.74 -16.55
N ASP A 108 5.38 -0.10 -17.55
CA ASP A 108 4.10 -0.05 -18.24
C ASP A 108 2.95 -0.49 -17.32
N GLN A 109 3.14 -1.54 -16.50
CA GLN A 109 2.13 -1.95 -15.53
C GLN A 109 1.88 -0.88 -14.46
N ILE A 110 2.94 -0.22 -14.00
CA ILE A 110 2.84 0.92 -13.07
C ILE A 110 2.06 2.06 -13.72
N ARG A 111 2.37 2.39 -14.97
CA ARG A 111 1.68 3.43 -15.74
C ARG A 111 0.19 3.13 -15.84
N SER A 112 -0.19 1.92 -16.25
CA SER A 112 -1.60 1.52 -16.36
C SER A 112 -2.35 1.66 -15.03
N ASN A 113 -1.73 1.29 -13.91
CA ASN A 113 -2.36 1.45 -12.60
C ASN A 113 -2.60 2.92 -12.25
N LEU A 114 -1.64 3.81 -12.53
CA LEU A 114 -1.78 5.25 -12.31
C LEU A 114 -2.85 5.86 -13.23
N GLU A 115 -2.89 5.44 -14.49
CA GLU A 115 -3.93 5.86 -15.45
C GLU A 115 -5.34 5.47 -14.99
N TRP A 116 -5.52 4.26 -14.41
CA TRP A 116 -6.81 3.83 -13.88
C TRP A 116 -7.22 4.63 -12.64
N ILE A 117 -6.27 4.95 -11.75
CA ILE A 117 -6.53 5.78 -10.57
C ILE A 117 -6.91 7.21 -11.00
N GLU A 118 -6.17 7.79 -11.94
CA GLU A 118 -6.46 9.12 -12.47
C GLU A 118 -7.83 9.17 -13.15
N LEU A 119 -8.16 8.15 -13.95
CA LEU A 119 -9.46 8.01 -14.59
C LEU A 119 -10.58 7.92 -13.55
N GLN A 120 -10.41 7.10 -12.51
CA GLN A 120 -11.38 7.00 -11.42
C GLN A 120 -11.61 8.37 -10.76
N LEU A 121 -10.54 9.12 -10.49
CA LEU A 121 -10.59 10.43 -9.81
C LEU A 121 -10.98 11.59 -10.73
N SER A 122 -11.16 11.36 -12.03
CA SER A 122 -11.54 12.41 -12.99
C SER A 122 -12.97 12.93 -12.83
N GLY A 123 -13.86 12.16 -12.22
CA GLY A 123 -15.30 12.45 -12.14
C GLY A 123 -15.73 13.38 -10.99
N ASP A 124 -14.96 14.42 -10.66
CA ASP A 124 -15.24 15.40 -9.59
C ASP A 124 -15.56 14.84 -8.19
N ARG A 125 -15.18 13.59 -7.94
CA ARG A 125 -15.38 12.93 -6.64
C ARG A 125 -14.34 13.36 -5.61
N GLU A 126 -14.77 13.42 -4.35
CA GLU A 126 -13.86 13.77 -3.25
C GLU A 126 -12.98 12.59 -2.83
N TRP A 127 -13.60 11.41 -2.68
CA TRP A 127 -12.99 10.15 -2.25
C TRP A 127 -13.16 9.06 -3.31
N PHE A 128 -12.38 7.98 -3.22
CA PHE A 128 -12.20 7.01 -4.31
C PHE A 128 -13.52 6.40 -4.82
N PHE A 129 -14.47 6.15 -3.92
CA PHE A 129 -15.80 5.63 -4.23
C PHE A 129 -16.95 6.62 -3.98
N ASP A 130 -16.66 7.93 -3.97
CA ASP A 130 -17.67 8.98 -3.78
C ASP A 130 -18.49 8.81 -2.48
N THR A 131 -17.80 8.38 -1.43
CA THR A 131 -18.33 8.23 -0.07
C THR A 131 -18.27 9.56 0.68
N PRO A 132 -19.03 9.77 1.77
CA PRO A 132 -18.94 11.02 2.57
C PRO A 132 -17.60 11.19 3.32
N TYR A 133 -16.89 10.09 3.55
CA TYR A 133 -15.59 10.04 4.23
C TYR A 133 -14.67 9.07 3.47
N PRO A 134 -13.33 9.19 3.61
CA PRO A 134 -12.42 8.23 3.01
C PRO A 134 -12.75 6.81 3.47
N SER A 135 -12.74 5.85 2.55
CA SER A 135 -13.03 4.46 2.89
C SER A 135 -11.77 3.59 2.92
N ILE A 136 -11.94 2.30 3.22
CA ILE A 136 -10.88 1.29 3.09
C ILE A 136 -10.22 1.33 1.69
N ALA A 137 -10.99 1.66 0.64
CA ALA A 137 -10.46 1.79 -0.72
C ALA A 137 -9.43 2.92 -0.82
N ASP A 138 -9.76 4.10 -0.26
CA ASP A 138 -8.84 5.23 -0.25
C ASP A 138 -7.53 4.86 0.47
N THR A 139 -7.63 4.16 1.60
CA THR A 139 -6.45 3.73 2.38
C THR A 139 -5.52 2.82 1.57
N HIS A 140 -6.07 1.80 0.90
CA HIS A 140 -5.27 0.86 0.12
C HIS A 140 -4.67 1.49 -1.13
N VAL A 141 -5.42 2.34 -1.84
CA VAL A 141 -4.91 3.03 -3.02
C VAL A 141 -3.85 4.05 -2.60
N ALA A 142 -4.11 4.83 -1.54
CA ALA A 142 -3.23 5.92 -1.11
C ALA A 142 -1.88 5.38 -0.64
N MET A 143 -1.88 4.28 0.14
CA MET A 143 -0.65 3.62 0.57
C MET A 143 0.26 3.25 -0.62
N ASN A 144 -0.32 2.80 -1.72
CA ASN A 144 0.44 2.37 -2.89
C ASN A 144 1.02 3.55 -3.68
N VAL A 145 0.21 4.59 -3.91
CA VAL A 145 0.69 5.81 -4.59
C VAL A 145 1.75 6.51 -3.72
N TRP A 146 1.50 6.63 -2.41
CA TRP A 146 2.46 7.20 -1.46
C TRP A 146 3.76 6.41 -1.42
N PHE A 147 3.69 5.08 -1.31
CA PHE A 147 4.89 4.26 -1.19
C PHE A 147 5.75 4.35 -2.44
N LEU A 148 5.13 4.32 -3.62
CA LEU A 148 5.80 4.49 -4.91
C LEU A 148 6.55 5.82 -5.01
N ASP A 149 5.89 6.91 -4.59
CA ASP A 149 6.47 8.25 -4.57
C ASP A 149 7.63 8.33 -3.56
N PHE A 150 7.45 7.76 -2.36
CA PHE A 150 8.47 7.69 -1.31
C PHE A 150 9.75 6.95 -1.75
N ILE A 151 9.61 5.78 -2.40
CA ILE A 151 10.77 5.01 -2.88
C ILE A 151 11.36 5.56 -4.19
N LYS A 152 10.62 6.43 -4.88
CA LYS A 152 10.93 6.98 -6.22
C LYS A 152 11.17 5.91 -7.28
N GLY A 153 10.46 4.79 -7.16
CA GLY A 153 10.70 3.55 -7.92
C GLY A 153 10.45 3.66 -9.42
N ALA A 154 9.68 4.68 -9.83
CA ALA A 154 9.33 4.96 -11.22
C ALA A 154 9.17 6.48 -11.45
N ASN A 155 10.11 7.27 -10.93
CA ASN A 155 10.07 8.74 -10.91
C ASN A 155 9.83 9.38 -12.29
N GLU A 156 10.22 8.70 -13.37
CA GLU A 156 9.98 9.13 -14.74
C GLU A 156 8.49 9.26 -15.09
N ILE A 157 7.64 8.43 -14.47
CA ILE A 157 6.20 8.39 -14.70
C ILE A 157 5.40 8.84 -13.48
N THR A 158 5.95 8.86 -12.27
CA THR A 158 5.24 9.27 -11.04
C THR A 158 5.38 10.77 -10.82
N LYS A 159 4.76 11.56 -11.70
CA LYS A 159 4.85 13.02 -11.66
C LYS A 159 3.47 13.65 -11.44
N PRO A 160 3.35 14.63 -10.54
CA PRO A 160 2.09 15.36 -10.33
C PRO A 160 1.51 15.97 -11.61
N ASP A 161 2.36 16.44 -12.53
CA ASP A 161 1.90 17.01 -13.81
C ASP A 161 1.24 15.99 -14.74
N LEU A 162 1.56 14.69 -14.60
CA LEU A 162 0.98 13.61 -15.40
C LEU A 162 -0.33 13.08 -14.80
N TYR A 163 -0.45 13.13 -13.46
CA TYR A 163 -1.60 12.59 -12.72
C TYR A 163 -2.13 13.60 -11.68
N PRO A 164 -2.55 14.80 -12.10
CA PRO A 164 -2.86 15.89 -11.20
C PRO A 164 -4.02 15.56 -10.24
N LYS A 165 -5.01 14.77 -10.68
CA LYS A 165 -6.15 14.40 -9.82
C LYS A 165 -5.71 13.39 -8.75
N THR A 166 -4.89 12.42 -9.15
CA THR A 166 -4.30 11.42 -8.25
C THR A 166 -3.50 12.08 -7.14
N TYR A 167 -2.58 12.97 -7.48
CA TYR A 167 -1.74 13.63 -6.47
C TYR A 167 -2.53 14.64 -5.62
N SER A 168 -3.51 15.34 -6.19
CA SER A 168 -4.40 16.22 -5.41
C SER A 168 -5.27 15.44 -4.41
N TRP A 169 -5.80 14.29 -4.82
CA TRP A 169 -6.54 13.39 -3.93
C TRP A 169 -5.64 12.81 -2.84
N LEU A 170 -4.42 12.36 -3.18
CA LEU A 170 -3.48 11.84 -2.20
C LEU A 170 -3.11 12.89 -1.14
N ASP A 171 -2.79 14.11 -1.55
CA ASP A 171 -2.50 15.21 -0.62
C ASP A 171 -3.68 15.49 0.32
N ARG A 172 -4.91 15.49 -0.21
CA ARG A 172 -6.13 15.62 0.60
C ARG A 172 -6.29 14.48 1.60
N PHE A 173 -6.06 13.24 1.18
CA PHE A 173 -6.12 12.06 2.04
C PHE A 173 -5.08 12.13 3.17
N LEU A 174 -3.82 12.45 2.86
CA LEU A 174 -2.74 12.55 3.84
C LEU A 174 -3.02 13.64 4.90
N LYS A 175 -3.53 14.79 4.46
CA LYS A 175 -4.00 15.87 5.37
C LYS A 175 -5.13 15.40 6.27
N TYR A 176 -6.09 14.65 5.74
CA TYR A 176 -7.21 14.10 6.51
C TYR A 176 -6.72 13.19 7.65
N ILE A 177 -5.76 12.31 7.37
CA ILE A 177 -5.16 11.41 8.38
C ILE A 177 -4.04 12.08 9.20
N LYS A 178 -3.85 13.40 9.05
CA LYS A 178 -2.87 14.22 9.79
C LYS A 178 -1.43 13.73 9.65
N ILE A 179 -1.09 13.20 8.48
CA ILE A 179 0.29 12.92 8.11
C ILE A 179 0.82 14.16 7.38
N GLU A 180 1.75 14.88 8.00
CA GLU A 180 2.51 15.95 7.35
C GLU A 180 3.76 15.35 6.67
N TRP A 181 4.07 15.81 5.45
CA TRP A 181 5.29 15.42 4.75
C TRP A 181 6.53 15.90 5.53
N ILE A 182 7.54 15.03 5.65
CA ILE A 182 8.88 15.35 6.20
C ILE A 182 9.82 15.69 5.05
#